data_AF-A0A2Z5ZPG6-F1
#
_entry.id   AF-A0A2Z5ZPG6-F1
#
_cell.length_a   1.000
_cell.length_b   1.000
_cell.length_c   1.000
_cell.angle_alpha   90.00
_cell.angle_beta   90.00
_cell.angle_gamma   90.00
#
_symmetry.space_group_name_H-M   'P 1'
#
loop_
_entity.id
_entity.type
_entity.pdbx_description
1 polymer ?
#
loop_
_entity_poly.entity_id
_entity_poly.type
_entity_poly.pdbx_seq_one_letter_code
_entity_poly.pdbx_strand_id
1 'polypeptide(L)' 'YVDLGRGWQTLLFVGLLIWLAQVVRAIRPALKNAGESRHLLWLFLMSSAAIGLFYGAGLTWGQHTHLSIVEYWR' A
#
# COMPACT_ATOMS: atom_id res chain seq x y z
N TYR A 1 -13.83 12.87 -9.06
CA TYR A 1 -13.20 11.53 -8.90
C TYR A 1 -12.52 11.33 -7.55
N VAL A 2 -12.41 12.36 -6.71
CA VAL A 2 -12.08 12.24 -5.28
C VAL A 2 -13.28 12.79 -4.51
N ASP A 3 -14.45 12.24 -4.81
CA ASP A 3 -15.72 12.53 -4.12
C ASP A 3 -16.05 11.39 -3.13
N LEU A 4 -15.10 10.48 -2.90
CA LEU A 4 -15.18 9.47 -1.86
C LEU A 4 -14.86 10.17 -0.54
N GLY A 5 -15.88 10.35 0.30
CA GLY A 5 -15.70 10.87 1.66
C GLY A 5 -14.59 10.11 2.38
N ARG A 6 -13.84 10.79 3.25
CA ARG A 6 -12.66 10.24 3.98
C ARG A 6 -12.84 8.81 4.50
N GLY A 7 -14.05 8.44 4.94
CA GLY A 7 -14.36 7.07 5.35
C GLY A 7 -14.11 6.01 4.28
N TRP A 8 -14.41 6.30 3.02
CA TRP A 8 -14.15 5.39 1.89
C TRP A 8 -12.67 5.28 1.53
N GLN A 9 -11.89 6.36 1.66
CA GLN A 9 -10.43 6.32 1.50
C GLN A 9 -9.81 5.42 2.58
N THR A 10 -10.27 5.56 3.83
CA THR A 10 -9.83 4.67 4.92
C THR A 10 -10.23 3.22 4.66
N LEU A 11 -11.44 2.96 4.14
CA LEU A 11 -11.89 1.61 3.82
C LEU A 11 -11.06 0.96 2.71
N LEU A 12 -10.71 1.72 1.66
CA LEU A 12 -9.78 1.28 0.61
C LEU A 12 -8.39 1.01 1.16
N PHE A 13 -7.87 1.85 2.06
CA PHE A 13 -6.58 1.64 2.70
C PHE A 13 -6.58 0.37 3.57
N VAL A 14 -7.62 0.18 4.39
CA VAL A 14 -7.78 -1.05 5.17
C VAL A 14 -7.87 -2.27 4.24
N GLY A 15 -8.59 -2.15 3.11
CA GLY A 15 -8.63 -3.18 2.08
C GLY A 15 -7.25 -3.52 1.50
N LEU A 16 -6.44 -2.51 1.20
CA LEU A 16 -5.05 -2.67 0.74
C LEU A 16 -4.16 -3.34 1.80
N LEU A 17 -4.31 -2.98 3.07
CA LEU A 17 -3.56 -3.62 4.17
C LEU A 17 -3.95 -5.08 4.35
N ILE A 18 -5.25 -5.40 4.30
CA ILE A 18 -5.75 -6.78 4.37
C ILE A 18 -5.24 -7.58 3.17
N TRP A 19 -5.31 -7.01 1.97
CA TRP A 19 -4.78 -7.62 0.76
C TRP A 19 -3.28 -7.92 0.89
N LEU A 20 -2.49 -6.93 1.34
CA LEU A 20 -1.05 -7.09 1.53
C LEU A 20 -0.74 -8.19 2.56
N ALA A 21 -1.49 -8.24 3.66
CA ALA A 21 -1.35 -9.29 4.67
C ALA A 21 -1.64 -10.68 4.08
N GLN A 22 -2.66 -10.82 3.22
CA GLN A 22 -2.94 -12.09 2.52
C GLN A 22 -1.81 -12.46 1.55
N VAL A 23 -1.28 -11.50 0.79
CA VAL A 23 -0.16 -11.72 -0.14
C VAL A 23 1.09 -12.20 0.62
N VAL A 24 1.46 -11.52 1.71
CA VAL A 24 2.59 -11.95 2.57
C VAL A 24 2.37 -13.36 3.11
N ARG A 25 1.15 -13.65 3.58
CA ARG A 25 0.80 -14.97 4.11
C ARG A 25 0.90 -16.07 3.04
N ALA A 26 0.45 -15.81 1.82
CA ALA A 26 0.51 -16.75 0.70
C ALA A 26 1.95 -16.97 0.20
N ILE A 27 2.78 -15.93 0.22
CA ILE A 27 4.18 -16.00 -0.25
C ILE A 27 5.11 -16.60 0.81
N ARG A 28 4.77 -16.50 2.11
CA ARG A 28 5.57 -17.06 3.21
C ARG A 28 5.97 -18.55 3.03
N PRO A 29 5.07 -19.48 2.66
CA PRO A 29 5.46 -20.87 2.36
C PRO A 29 6.25 -20.98 1.05
N ALA A 30 5.93 -20.18 0.03
CA ALA A 30 6.67 -20.17 -1.24
C ALA A 30 8.13 -19.75 -1.03
N LEU A 31 8.39 -18.72 -0.23
CA LEU A 31 9.73 -18.25 0.15
C LEU A 31 10.59 -19.32 0.82
N LYS A 32 9.99 -20.28 1.54
CA LYS A 32 10.72 -21.40 2.16
C LYS A 32 11.22 -22.42 1.14
N ASN A 33 10.53 -22.56 0.01
CA ASN A 33 10.82 -23.56 -1.02
C ASN A 33 11.40 -22.95 -2.32
N ALA A 34 11.51 -21.62 -2.40
CA ALA A 34 11.71 -20.90 -3.66
C ALA A 34 13.13 -20.90 -4.24
N GLY A 35 14.13 -21.55 -3.62
CA GLY A 35 15.49 -21.66 -4.17
C GLY A 35 16.03 -20.35 -4.77
N GLU A 36 16.36 -20.35 -6.07
CA GLU A 36 16.83 -19.18 -6.84
C GLU A 36 15.76 -18.08 -7.02
N SER A 37 14.48 -18.42 -7.07
CA SER A 37 13.37 -17.46 -7.26
C SER A 37 13.07 -16.62 -6.02
N ARG A 38 13.71 -16.92 -4.89
CA ARG A 38 13.52 -16.21 -3.61
C ARG A 38 13.78 -14.70 -3.72
N HIS A 39 14.77 -14.28 -4.52
CA HIS A 39 15.10 -12.86 -4.65
C HIS A 39 14.00 -12.07 -5.37
N LEU A 40 13.40 -12.66 -6.41
CA LEU A 40 12.26 -12.08 -7.13
C LEU A 40 11.01 -11.97 -6.24
N LEU A 41 10.75 -12.98 -5.41
CA LEU A 41 9.65 -12.94 -4.44
C LEU A 41 9.82 -11.83 -3.40
N TRP A 42 11.05 -11.59 -2.94
CA TRP A 42 11.35 -10.48 -2.02
C TRP A 42 11.15 -9.13 -2.69
N LEU A 43 11.63 -8.95 -3.92
CA LEU A 43 11.39 -7.75 -4.71
C LEU A 43 9.89 -7.48 -4.89
N PHE A 44 9.12 -8.52 -5.25
CA PHE A 44 7.66 -8.41 -5.40
C PHE A 44 6.97 -7.99 -4.11
N LEU A 45 7.35 -8.58 -2.97
CA LEU A 45 6.80 -8.24 -1.66
C LEU A 45 7.12 -6.79 -1.27
N MET A 46 8.37 -6.34 -1.46
CA MET A 46 8.76 -4.96 -1.18
C MET A 46 8.00 -3.97 -2.07
N SER A 47 7.92 -4.22 -3.39
CA SER A 47 7.18 -3.36 -4.31
C SER A 47 5.69 -3.30 -3.97
N SER A 48 5.08 -4.44 -3.63
CA SER A 48 3.67 -4.50 -3.22
C SER A 48 3.42 -3.77 -1.90
N ALA A 49 4.33 -3.91 -0.93
CA ALA A 49 4.26 -3.19 0.34
C ALA A 49 4.44 -1.68 0.15
N ALA A 50 5.31 -1.26 -0.75
CA ALA A 50 5.53 0.15 -1.07
C ALA A 50 4.24 0.81 -1.58
N ILE A 51 3.44 0.15 -2.44
CA ILE A 51 2.16 0.68 -2.93
C ILE A 51 1.20 0.96 -1.76
N GLY A 52 1.06 0.02 -0.82
CA GLY A 52 0.23 0.19 0.36
C GLY A 52 0.72 1.33 1.27
N LEU A 53 2.04 1.42 1.48
CA LEU A 53 2.66 2.47 2.28
C LEU A 53 2.52 3.85 1.63
N PHE A 54 2.71 3.99 0.32
CA PHE A 54 2.52 5.24 -0.40
C PHE A 54 1.06 5.71 -0.37
N TYR A 55 0.10 4.78 -0.48
CA TYR A 55 -1.32 5.11 -0.32
C TYR A 55 -1.64 5.59 1.10
N GLY A 56 -1.10 4.90 2.12
CA GLY A 56 -1.26 5.28 3.53
C GLY A 56 -0.59 6.63 3.86
N ALA A 57 0.60 6.87 3.31
CA ALA A 57 1.31 8.14 3.45
C ALA A 57 0.60 9.29 2.73
N GLY A 58 -0.16 9.03 1.67
CA GLY A 58 -1.04 10.04 1.05
C GLY A 58 -2.29 10.34 1.90
N LEU A 59 -2.75 9.37 2.70
CA LEU A 59 -3.93 9.51 3.56
C LEU A 59 -3.68 10.35 4.83
N THR A 60 -2.42 10.47 5.27
CA THR A 60 -2.05 11.28 6.44
C THR A 60 -2.02 12.79 6.16
N TRP A 61 -2.12 13.23 4.90
CA TRP A 61 -2.21 14.64 4.54
C TRP A 61 -3.65 15.13 4.68
N GLY A 62 -4.04 15.51 5.90
CA GLY A 62 -5.37 16.00 6.25
C GLY A 62 -5.44 17.51 6.55
N GLN A 63 -6.33 18.21 5.84
CA GLN A 63 -7.11 19.43 6.15
C GLN A 63 -6.44 20.73 6.68
N HIS A 64 -5.18 20.74 7.13
CA HIS A 64 -4.50 21.96 7.59
C HIS A 64 -3.25 22.33 6.76
N THR A 65 -3.02 21.66 5.64
CA THR A 65 -1.86 21.92 4.79
C THR A 65 -2.23 22.86 3.65
N HIS A 66 -1.41 23.90 3.44
CA HIS A 66 -1.58 24.91 2.40
C HIS A 66 -2.00 24.28 1.05
N LEU A 67 -2.96 24.91 0.36
CA LEU A 67 -3.50 24.49 -0.94
C LEU A 67 -2.41 24.09 -1.95
N SER A 68 -1.25 24.74 -1.89
CA SER A 68 -0.08 24.50 -2.74
C SER A 68 0.55 23.11 -2.58
N ILE A 69 0.47 22.48 -1.40
CA ILE A 69 1.05 21.15 -1.16
C ILE A 69 0.13 20.04 -1.69
N VAL A 70 -1.18 20.26 -1.64
CA VAL A 70 -2.20 19.27 -2.02
C VAL A 70 -2.19 19.07 -3.54
N GLU A 71 -1.98 20.13 -4.31
CA GLU A 71 -1.82 20.04 -5.77
C GLU A 71 -0.49 19.40 -6.20
N TYR A 72 0.57 19.45 -5.38
CA TYR A 72 1.87 18.83 -5.67
C TYR A 72 1.88 17.31 -5.44
N TRP A 73 1.14 16.85 -4.42
CA TRP A 73 1.07 15.43 -4.05
C TRP A 73 -0.08 14.67 -4.70
N ARG A 74 -0.99 15.37 -5.37
CA ARG A 74 -2.00 14.77 -6.25
C ARG A 74 -1.37 14.15 -7.48
#